data_AF-A0A2M8LEE0-F1
#
_entry.id   AF-A0A2M8LEE0-F1
#
_cell.length_a   1.000
_cell.length_b   1.000
_cell.length_c   1.000
_cell.angle_alpha   90.00
_cell.angle_beta   90.00
_cell.angle_gamma   90.00
#
_symmetry.space_group_name_H-M   'P 1'
#
loop_
_entity.id
_entity.type
_entity.pdbx_description
1 polymer ?
#
loop_
_entity_poly.entity_id
_entity_poly.type
_entity_poly.pdbx_seq_one_letter_code
_entity_poly.pdbx_strand_id
1 'polypeptide(L)'
;MKSRERVNQEETAESLRPQQRMEIFLGIMGSDEAREHFLELGRQYLRERRRTTANTDSENFFRQIRYSPPQRAALHNAIMEIIGRVAIQKRNPTKIERRVMNDFASREEVVASLEAYLEDKKTLVSEDEPDDDKPHTRPGPSKAAFWHRKGREH
;
A
#
# COMPACT_ATOMS: atom_id res chain seq x y z
N MET A 1 27.39 -27.00 35.44
CA MET A 1 26.64 -27.20 34.17
C MET A 1 25.17 -26.86 34.39
N LYS A 2 24.69 -25.70 33.90
CA LYS A 2 23.29 -25.37 33.57
C LYS A 2 23.17 -23.86 33.26
N SER A 3 23.60 -23.47 32.07
CA SER A 3 23.31 -22.15 31.47
C SER A 3 23.28 -22.30 29.95
N ARG A 4 22.34 -23.08 29.44
CA ARG A 4 21.99 -23.16 28.02
C ARG A 4 20.46 -23.14 27.96
N GLU A 5 19.91 -22.45 26.96
CA GLU A 5 18.46 -22.26 26.71
C GLU A 5 17.79 -21.05 27.39
N ARG A 6 18.48 -19.91 27.45
CA ARG A 6 17.80 -18.59 27.35
C ARG A 6 18.28 -17.79 26.16
N VAL A 7 18.62 -18.49 25.09
CA VAL A 7 18.96 -17.93 23.79
C VAL A 7 17.90 -18.50 22.84
N ASN A 8 17.20 -17.65 22.09
CA ASN A 8 16.18 -17.95 21.05
C ASN A 8 14.73 -17.51 21.30
N GLN A 9 14.48 -16.42 22.04
CA GLN A 9 13.23 -15.65 21.84
C GLN A 9 13.47 -14.17 21.50
N GLU A 10 14.73 -13.72 21.47
CA GLU A 10 15.11 -12.36 21.05
C GLU A 10 15.73 -12.31 19.64
N GLU A 11 16.12 -13.46 19.08
CA GLU A 11 16.24 -13.67 17.63
C GLU A 11 14.80 -13.76 17.05
N THR A 12 14.29 -12.99 16.11
CA THR A 12 14.86 -12.04 15.15
C THR A 12 13.76 -11.06 14.73
N ALA A 13 13.34 -10.14 15.60
CA ALA A 13 12.49 -9.04 15.13
C ALA A 13 13.22 -8.24 14.02
N GLU A 14 14.57 -8.22 14.04
CA GLU A 14 15.43 -7.58 13.05
C GLU A 14 15.48 -8.22 11.66
N SER A 15 14.98 -9.45 11.49
CA SER A 15 15.08 -10.16 10.21
C SER A 15 13.74 -10.52 9.58
N LEU A 16 12.66 -9.79 9.87
CA LEU A 16 11.41 -10.01 9.13
C LEU A 16 11.65 -9.71 7.66
N ARG A 17 11.45 -10.72 6.80
CA ARG A 17 11.51 -10.53 5.35
C ARG A 17 10.37 -9.61 4.91
N PRO A 18 10.53 -8.80 3.85
CA PRO A 18 9.50 -7.84 3.42
C PRO A 18 8.10 -8.48 3.23
N GLN A 19 8.01 -9.66 2.63
CA GLN A 19 6.74 -10.38 2.47
C GLN A 19 6.10 -10.79 3.80
N GLN A 20 6.91 -11.14 4.82
CA GLN A 20 6.40 -11.52 6.14
C GLN A 20 5.86 -10.30 6.88
N ARG A 21 6.49 -9.14 6.71
CA ARG A 21 5.97 -7.87 7.26
C ARG A 21 4.59 -7.57 6.70
N MET A 22 4.42 -7.75 5.38
CA MET A 22 3.13 -7.59 4.73
C MET A 22 2.08 -8.61 5.22
N GLU A 23 2.44 -9.89 5.36
CA GLU A 23 1.54 -10.92 5.92
C GLU A 23 1.06 -10.56 7.32
N ILE A 24 1.97 -10.12 8.19
CA ILE A 24 1.65 -9.67 9.54
C ILE A 24 0.70 -8.46 9.47
N PHE A 25 1.02 -7.46 8.65
CA PHE A 25 0.18 -6.27 8.50
C PHE A 25 -1.24 -6.59 8.02
N LEU A 26 -1.38 -7.46 7.01
CA LEU A 26 -2.69 -7.93 6.54
C LEU A 26 -3.42 -8.72 7.63
N GLY A 27 -2.70 -9.49 8.45
CA GLY A 27 -3.27 -10.18 9.61
C GLY A 27 -3.81 -9.25 10.70
N ILE A 28 -3.32 -8.01 10.78
CA ILE A 28 -3.86 -6.98 11.68
C ILE A 28 -5.21 -6.45 11.14
N MET A 29 -5.44 -6.51 9.83
CA MET A 29 -6.69 -6.04 9.23
C MET A 29 -7.87 -6.94 9.61
N GLY A 30 -8.96 -6.29 10.02
CA GLY A 30 -10.11 -6.96 10.63
C GLY A 30 -11.05 -7.68 9.66
N SER A 31 -10.91 -7.50 8.34
CA SER A 31 -11.75 -8.18 7.36
C SER A 31 -10.99 -8.52 6.08
N ASP A 32 -11.43 -9.57 5.38
CA ASP A 32 -10.84 -10.01 4.11
C ASP A 32 -11.07 -8.97 3.01
N GLU A 33 -12.21 -8.29 3.00
CA GLU A 33 -12.52 -7.22 2.05
C GLU A 33 -11.57 -6.02 2.23
N ALA A 34 -11.22 -5.67 3.47
CA ALA A 34 -10.26 -4.61 3.75
C ALA A 34 -8.84 -4.99 3.26
N ARG A 35 -8.46 -6.27 3.41
CA ARG A 35 -7.18 -6.79 2.91
C ARG A 35 -7.13 -6.74 1.39
N GLU A 36 -8.16 -7.25 0.72
CA GLU A 36 -8.23 -7.24 -0.75
C GLU A 36 -8.23 -5.82 -1.30
N HIS A 37 -9.00 -4.90 -0.69
CA HIS A 37 -8.98 -3.50 -1.10
C HIS A 37 -7.60 -2.84 -0.95
N PHE A 38 -6.90 -3.11 0.15
CA PHE A 38 -5.53 -2.63 0.34
C PHE A 38 -4.57 -3.19 -0.71
N LEU A 39 -4.66 -4.49 -0.99
CA LEU A 39 -3.83 -5.14 -2.02
C LEU A 39 -4.14 -4.61 -3.42
N GLU A 40 -5.40 -4.33 -3.73
CA GLU A 40 -5.81 -3.72 -5.00
C GLU A 40 -5.20 -2.33 -5.17
N LEU A 41 -5.29 -1.47 -4.16
CA LEU A 41 -4.62 -0.16 -4.15
C LEU A 41 -3.11 -0.32 -4.32
N GLY A 42 -2.52 -1.34 -3.69
CA GLY A 42 -1.12 -1.68 -3.84
C GLY A 42 -0.74 -2.06 -5.28
N ARG A 43 -1.53 -2.94 -5.92
CA ARG A 43 -1.34 -3.32 -7.33
C ARG A 43 -1.43 -2.11 -8.25
N GLN A 44 -2.44 -1.26 -8.07
CA GLN A 44 -2.59 -0.01 -8.84
C GLN A 44 -1.38 0.91 -8.65
N TYR A 45 -0.91 1.09 -7.41
CA TYR A 45 0.25 1.91 -7.10
C TYR A 45 1.53 1.38 -7.78
N LEU A 46 1.78 0.07 -7.74
CA LEU A 46 2.95 -0.53 -8.38
C LEU A 46 2.86 -0.45 -9.91
N ARG A 47 1.67 -0.62 -10.50
CA ARG A 47 1.42 -0.43 -11.95
C ARG A 47 1.77 1.00 -12.37
N GLU A 48 1.26 2.00 -11.65
CA GLU A 48 1.57 3.41 -11.91
C GLU A 48 3.06 3.73 -11.71
N ARG A 49 3.69 3.16 -10.68
CA ARG A 49 5.13 3.32 -10.45
C ARG A 49 5.94 2.81 -11.65
N ARG A 50 5.62 1.64 -12.20
CA ARG A 50 6.29 1.05 -13.38
C ARG A 50 6.08 1.87 -14.65
N ARG A 51 4.85 2.31 -14.92
CA ARG A 51 4.52 3.20 -16.05
C ARG A 51 5.35 4.48 -16.03
N THR A 52 5.50 5.07 -14.84
CA THR A 52 6.29 6.31 -14.70
C THR A 52 7.78 6.09 -14.93
N THR A 53 8.33 4.95 -14.50
CA THR A 53 9.75 4.66 -14.73
C THR A 53 10.05 4.40 -16.20
N ALA A 54 9.17 3.68 -16.92
CA ALA A 54 9.35 3.36 -18.34
C ALA A 54 9.30 4.59 -19.27
N ASN A 55 8.51 5.61 -18.91
CA ASN A 55 8.38 6.84 -19.71
C ASN A 55 9.51 7.86 -19.48
N THR A 56 10.49 7.57 -18.61
CA THR A 56 11.57 8.51 -18.28
C THR A 56 12.70 8.50 -19.31
N ASP A 57 12.81 7.47 -20.16
CA ASP A 57 13.89 7.35 -21.16
C ASP A 57 13.73 8.26 -22.40
N SER A 58 12.63 9.01 -22.51
CA SER A 58 12.31 9.81 -23.71
C SER A 58 12.45 11.32 -23.45
N GLU A 59 13.62 11.89 -23.78
CA GLU A 59 13.93 13.32 -24.10
C GLU A 59 13.33 14.50 -23.28
N ASN A 60 12.51 14.27 -22.25
CA ASN A 60 11.81 15.28 -21.45
C ASN A 60 12.29 15.36 -20.00
N PHE A 61 13.47 14.79 -19.73
CA PHE A 61 14.09 14.64 -18.41
C PHE A 61 14.13 15.94 -17.60
N PHE A 62 14.22 17.12 -18.23
CA PHE A 62 14.40 18.40 -17.54
C PHE A 62 13.11 19.09 -17.06
N ARG A 63 11.90 18.65 -17.48
CA ARG A 63 10.63 19.21 -16.97
C ARG A 63 9.89 18.31 -15.98
N GLN A 64 10.24 17.03 -15.87
CA GLN A 64 9.54 16.07 -15.01
C GLN A 64 10.16 15.87 -13.60
N ILE A 65 11.21 16.61 -13.24
CA ILE A 65 12.06 16.31 -12.07
C ILE A 65 11.37 16.39 -10.69
N ARG A 66 10.15 16.91 -10.52
CA ARG A 66 9.67 17.22 -9.15
C ARG A 66 8.32 16.67 -8.69
N TYR A 67 7.52 16.04 -9.55
CA TYR A 67 6.21 15.57 -9.13
C TYR A 67 5.98 14.13 -9.57
N SER A 68 5.75 13.26 -8.58
CA SER A 68 4.97 12.05 -8.83
C SER A 68 3.71 12.43 -9.59
N PRO A 69 3.27 11.67 -10.62
CA PRO A 69 1.99 11.95 -11.23
C PRO A 69 0.91 12.02 -10.15
N PRO A 70 -0.07 12.94 -10.27
CA PRO A 70 -1.10 13.15 -9.25
C PRO A 70 -1.78 11.84 -8.81
N GLN A 71 -1.96 10.91 -9.76
CA GLN A 71 -2.53 9.59 -9.52
C GLN A 71 -1.66 8.71 -8.63
N ARG A 72 -0.34 8.65 -8.87
CA ARG A 72 0.61 7.91 -8.02
C ARG A 72 0.64 8.45 -6.60
N ALA A 73 0.61 9.78 -6.44
CA ALA A 73 0.56 10.42 -5.13
C ALA A 73 -0.76 10.14 -4.39
N ALA A 74 -1.90 10.16 -5.11
CA ALA A 74 -3.20 9.82 -4.53
C ALA A 74 -3.26 8.37 -4.04
N LEU A 75 -2.79 7.41 -4.86
CA LEU A 75 -2.74 5.99 -4.48
C LEU A 75 -1.83 5.77 -3.26
N HIS A 76 -0.66 6.41 -3.24
CA HIS A 76 0.22 6.36 -2.08
C HIS A 76 -0.45 6.89 -0.81
N ASN A 77 -1.10 8.06 -0.89
CA ASN A 77 -1.75 8.66 0.27
C ASN A 77 -2.89 7.78 0.79
N ALA A 78 -3.64 7.12 -0.10
CA ALA A 78 -4.67 6.16 0.29
C ALA A 78 -4.08 4.95 1.03
N ILE A 79 -2.96 4.40 0.55
CA ILE A 79 -2.23 3.30 1.22
C ILE A 79 -1.78 3.73 2.63
N MET A 80 -1.15 4.91 2.74
CA MET A 80 -0.66 5.42 4.03
C MET A 80 -1.80 5.78 4.99
N GLU A 81 -2.94 6.25 4.49
CA GLU A 81 -4.14 6.52 5.28
C GLU A 81 -4.69 5.23 5.89
N ILE A 82 -4.73 4.12 5.13
CA ILE A 82 -5.13 2.81 5.63
C ILE A 82 -4.16 2.34 6.72
N ILE A 83 -2.85 2.44 6.48
CA ILE A 83 -1.81 2.07 7.47
C ILE A 83 -1.99 2.87 8.76
N GLY A 84 -2.17 4.18 8.67
CA GLY A 84 -2.39 5.05 9.83
C GLY A 84 -3.66 4.69 10.59
N ARG A 85 -4.76 4.41 9.89
CA ARG A 85 -6.02 3.96 10.52
C ARG A 85 -5.86 2.64 11.26
N VAL A 86 -5.20 1.66 10.64
CA VAL A 86 -4.93 0.35 11.27
C VAL A 86 -4.10 0.53 12.54
N ALA A 87 -3.07 1.38 12.48
CA ALA A 87 -2.21 1.67 13.64
C ALA A 87 -2.97 2.31 14.80
N ILE A 88 -3.92 3.21 14.53
CA ILE A 88 -4.75 3.85 15.55
C ILE A 88 -5.79 2.88 16.13
N GLN A 89 -6.39 2.03 15.29
CA GLN A 89 -7.45 1.10 15.70
C GLN A 89 -6.92 -0.05 16.57
N LYS A 90 -5.67 -0.47 16.38
CA LYS A 90 -5.06 -1.56 17.14
C LYS A 90 -4.63 -1.09 18.54
N ARG A 91 -5.49 -1.32 19.54
CA ARG A 91 -5.24 -0.91 20.94
C ARG A 91 -4.09 -1.64 21.63
N ASN A 92 -3.93 -2.94 21.38
CA ASN A 92 -2.92 -3.79 22.03
C ASN A 92 -2.10 -4.57 21.00
N PRO A 93 -1.22 -3.92 20.22
CA PRO A 93 -0.37 -4.62 19.28
C PRO A 93 0.69 -5.43 20.02
N THR A 94 0.96 -6.64 19.53
CA THR A 94 2.13 -7.43 19.94
C THR A 94 3.42 -6.68 19.60
N LYS A 95 4.56 -7.09 20.19
CA LYS A 95 5.87 -6.48 19.87
C LYS A 95 6.18 -6.52 18.37
N ILE A 96 5.80 -7.61 17.70
CA ILE A 96 6.01 -7.82 16.26
C ILE A 96 5.09 -6.91 15.45
N GLU A 97 3.79 -6.87 15.76
CA GLU A 97 2.83 -6.00 15.07
C GLU A 97 3.21 -4.52 15.20
N ARG A 98 3.64 -4.10 16.41
CA ARG A 98 4.10 -2.72 16.65
C ARG A 98 5.33 -2.39 15.80
N ARG A 99 6.27 -3.33 15.66
CA ARG A 99 7.44 -3.15 14.80
C ARG A 99 7.02 -2.99 13.34
N VAL A 100 6.18 -3.89 12.82
CA VAL A 100 5.69 -3.81 11.44
C VAL A 100 5.00 -2.47 11.17
N MET A 101 4.16 -1.99 12.09
CA MET A 101 3.51 -0.68 11.95
C MET A 101 4.52 0.49 11.98
N ASN A 102 5.58 0.39 12.78
CA ASN A 102 6.66 1.39 12.79
C ASN A 102 7.47 1.37 11.48
N ASP A 103 7.80 0.18 10.97
CA ASP A 103 8.49 0.03 9.69
C ASP A 103 7.63 0.62 8.56
N PHE A 104 6.31 0.40 8.62
CA PHE A 104 5.35 0.91 7.64
C PHE A 104 5.06 2.43 7.76
N ALA A 105 5.69 3.13 8.71
CA ALA A 105 5.77 4.59 8.66
C ALA A 105 6.69 5.06 7.52
N SER A 106 7.64 4.22 7.08
CA SER A 106 8.49 4.49 5.92
C SER A 106 7.80 4.08 4.62
N ARG A 107 7.70 5.03 3.70
CA ARG A 107 7.20 4.79 2.34
C ARG A 107 7.97 3.67 1.64
N GLU A 108 9.29 3.64 1.77
CA GLU A 108 10.12 2.68 1.06
C GLU A 108 9.89 1.26 1.56
N GLU A 109 9.73 1.10 2.87
CA GLU A 109 9.46 -0.19 3.51
C GLU A 109 8.10 -0.76 3.14
N VAL A 110 7.07 0.08 3.09
CA VAL A 110 5.72 -0.32 2.63
C VAL A 110 5.79 -0.85 1.21
N VAL A 111 6.48 -0.12 0.32
CA VAL A 111 6.57 -0.48 -1.09
C VAL A 111 7.38 -1.75 -1.29
N ALA A 112 8.52 -1.89 -0.63
CA ALA A 112 9.34 -3.09 -0.70
C ALA A 112 8.59 -4.33 -0.18
N SER A 113 7.84 -4.18 0.92
CA SER A 113 7.04 -5.25 1.50
C SER A 113 5.86 -5.66 0.62
N LEU A 114 5.21 -4.68 -0.01
CA LEU A 114 4.11 -4.92 -0.94
C LEU A 114 4.57 -5.62 -2.22
N GLU A 115 5.68 -5.18 -2.81
CA GLU A 115 6.26 -5.77 -4.01
C GLU A 115 6.68 -7.23 -3.77
N ALA A 116 7.43 -7.48 -2.70
CA ALA A 116 7.85 -8.84 -2.32
C ALA A 116 6.66 -9.77 -2.03
N TYR A 117 5.61 -9.26 -1.38
CA TYR A 117 4.41 -10.06 -1.08
C TYR A 117 3.63 -10.43 -2.34
N LEU A 118 3.38 -9.47 -3.23
CA LEU A 118 2.62 -9.72 -4.46
C LEU A 118 3.38 -10.63 -5.43
N GLU A 119 4.71 -10.52 -5.47
CA GLU A 119 5.58 -11.41 -6.23
C GLU A 119 5.53 -12.85 -5.69
N ASP A 120 5.67 -13.04 -4.37
CA ASP A 120 5.57 -14.36 -3.72
C ASP A 120 4.22 -15.03 -4.00
N LYS A 121 3.13 -14.27 -3.95
CA LYS A 121 1.78 -14.78 -4.25
C LYS A 121 1.50 -14.94 -5.75
N LYS A 122 2.43 -14.57 -6.64
CA LYS A 122 2.23 -14.53 -8.10
C LYS A 122 0.99 -13.72 -8.52
N THR A 123 0.62 -12.72 -7.72
CA THR A 123 -0.50 -11.80 -7.99
C THR A 123 -0.02 -10.41 -8.38
N LEU A 124 1.30 -10.25 -8.51
CA LEU A 124 1.89 -9.09 -9.15
C LEU A 124 1.47 -9.10 -10.62
N VAL A 125 0.60 -8.16 -10.96
CA VAL A 125 -0.04 -8.02 -12.28
C VAL A 125 1.01 -8.17 -13.40
N SER A 126 0.81 -9.15 -14.28
CA SER A 126 1.52 -9.31 -15.55
C SER A 126 1.09 -8.24 -16.55
N GLU A 127 2.01 -7.80 -17.40
CA GLU A 127 1.91 -6.61 -18.27
C GLU A 127 0.82 -6.67 -19.37
N ASP A 128 0.06 -7.76 -19.48
CA ASP A 128 -0.88 -8.03 -20.58
C ASP A 128 -2.36 -7.74 -20.27
N GLU A 129 -2.66 -6.70 -19.48
CA GLU A 129 -3.99 -6.07 -19.57
C GLU A 129 -3.84 -4.81 -20.41
N PRO A 130 -4.32 -4.79 -21.68
CA PRO A 130 -4.43 -3.53 -22.40
C PRO A 130 -5.30 -2.58 -21.57
N ASP A 131 -4.78 -1.38 -21.34
CA ASP A 131 -5.62 -0.26 -20.90
C ASP A 131 -6.78 -0.19 -21.89
N ASP A 132 -7.96 -0.59 -21.46
CA ASP A 132 -9.19 -0.12 -22.09
C ASP A 132 -9.18 1.38 -21.83
N ASP A 133 -8.70 2.14 -22.83
CA ASP A 133 -8.68 3.60 -22.95
C ASP A 133 -10.10 4.13 -22.74
N LYS A 134 -10.56 4.10 -21.49
CA LYS A 134 -11.78 4.78 -21.10
C LYS A 134 -11.41 6.25 -21.02
N PRO A 135 -11.96 7.11 -21.89
CA PRO A 135 -11.64 8.52 -21.88
C PRO A 135 -11.90 9.05 -20.47
N HIS A 136 -10.89 9.73 -19.91
CA HIS A 136 -10.97 10.48 -18.66
C HIS A 136 -12.15 11.46 -18.74
N THR A 137 -13.32 10.97 -18.37
CA THR A 137 -14.52 11.77 -18.26
C THR A 137 -14.29 12.61 -17.01
N ARG A 138 -14.24 13.94 -17.21
CA ARG A 138 -14.15 14.96 -16.15
C ARG A 138 -14.91 14.48 -14.91
N PRO A 139 -14.32 14.59 -13.70
CA PRO A 139 -15.02 14.16 -12.50
C PRO A 139 -16.32 14.95 -12.38
N GLY A 140 -17.43 14.23 -12.44
CA GLY A 140 -18.73 14.75 -12.04
C GLY A 140 -18.68 15.27 -10.60
N PRO A 141 -19.66 16.07 -10.19
CA PRO A 141 -19.63 16.74 -8.90
C PRO A 141 -19.43 15.72 -7.76
N SER A 142 -18.58 16.08 -6.79
CA SER A 142 -18.10 15.21 -5.72
C SER A 142 -19.25 14.46 -5.01
N LYS A 143 -18.96 13.30 -4.40
CA LYS A 143 -19.93 12.54 -3.58
C LYS A 143 -20.65 13.41 -2.55
N ALA A 144 -20.04 14.50 -2.06
CA ALA A 144 -20.70 15.47 -1.20
C ALA A 144 -21.90 16.18 -1.88
N ALA A 145 -21.77 16.56 -3.16
CA ALA A 145 -22.85 17.18 -3.92
C ALA A 145 -24.01 16.21 -4.24
N PHE A 146 -23.74 14.90 -4.37
CA PHE A 146 -24.78 13.88 -4.56
C PHE A 146 -25.69 13.77 -3.33
N TRP A 147 -25.14 13.78 -2.12
CA TRP A 147 -25.92 13.67 -0.88
C TRP A 147 -26.68 14.97 -0.54
N HIS A 148 -26.18 16.14 -0.93
CA HIS A 148 -26.91 17.40 -0.76
C HIS A 148 -28.14 17.54 -1.68
N ARG A 149 -28.15 16.88 -2.85
CA ARG A 149 -29.29 16.94 -3.79
C ARG A 149 -30.48 16.06 -3.36
N LYS A 150 -30.23 14.97 -2.62
CA LYS A 150 -31.28 14.06 -2.14
C LYS A 150 -31.96 14.49 -0.82
N GLY A 151 -31.43 15.49 -0.13
CA GLY A 151 -31.96 15.95 1.17
C GLY A 151 -32.95 17.12 1.12
N ARG A 152 -33.44 17.50 -0.07
CA ARG A 152 -34.33 18.67 -0.26
C ARG A 152 -35.71 18.34 -0.81
N GLU A 153 -36.08 17.06 -0.87
CA GLU A 153 -37.42 16.62 -1.21
C GLU A 153 -38.05 15.90 -0.01
N HIS A 154 -38.29 16.64 1.07
CA HIS A 154 -39.27 16.35 2.11
C HIS A 154 -39.72 17.67 2.76
#